data_AF-A0A4R0FE66-F1
#
_entry.id   AF-A0A4R0FE66-F1
#
_cell.length_a   1.000
_cell.length_b   1.000
_cell.length_c   1.000
_cell.angle_alpha   90.00
_cell.angle_beta   90.00
_cell.angle_gamma   90.00
#
_symmetry.space_group_name_H-M   'P 1'
#
loop_
_entity.id
_entity.type
_entity.pdbx_description
1 polymer ?
#
loop_
_entity_poly.entity_id
_entity_poly.type
_entity_poly.pdbx_seq_one_letter_code
_entity_poly.pdbx_strand_id
1 'polypeptide(L)'
;MIKILVGLCLFIVLIGLWKVVLKFQINQHFQQFKIKHLADLDKQAVTSTKPLSAHEVRIEEVEEYEQQLFDDVCQIFFERELAERNLSQAIVVQEEVLKKMPAKTHSQIRKLDLDEWSIYWTFYDQSLEYYVGRYGVFYTYVDRFGDEHKFEMKDALSHV
;
A
#
# COMPACT_ATOMS: atom_id res chain seq x y z
N MET A 1 -16.11 -14.51 -41.76
CA MET A 1 -14.87 -13.82 -41.33
C MET A 1 -15.17 -12.63 -40.44
N ILE A 2 -15.96 -11.63 -40.87
CA ILE A 2 -16.31 -10.44 -40.07
C ILE A 2 -16.98 -10.78 -38.72
N LYS A 3 -17.88 -11.77 -38.68
CA LYS A 3 -18.58 -12.18 -37.45
C LYS A 3 -17.63 -12.70 -36.35
N ILE A 4 -16.54 -13.37 -36.76
CA ILE A 4 -15.53 -13.91 -35.83
C ILE A 4 -14.67 -12.76 -35.28
N LEU A 5 -14.31 -11.79 -36.14
CA LEU A 5 -13.56 -10.60 -35.74
C LEU A 5 -14.34 -9.75 -34.73
N VAL A 6 -15.65 -9.55 -34.97
CA VAL A 6 -16.53 -8.82 -34.05
C VAL A 6 -16.64 -9.54 -32.69
N GLY A 7 -16.76 -10.87 -32.71
CA GLY A 7 -16.78 -11.67 -31.47
C GLY A 7 -15.50 -11.52 -30.64
N LEU A 8 -14.33 -11.48 -31.31
CA LEU A 8 -13.03 -11.35 -30.66
C LEU A 8 -12.84 -9.93 -30.06
N CYS A 9 -13.30 -8.89 -30.76
CA CYS A 9 -13.31 -7.53 -30.22
C CYS A 9 -14.19 -7.41 -28.96
N LEU A 10 -15.38 -8.00 -28.96
CA LEU A 10 -16.26 -7.98 -27.78
C LEU A 10 -15.62 -8.71 -26.58
N PHE A 11 -14.93 -9.81 -26.84
CA PHE A 11 -14.25 -10.58 -25.80
C PHE A 11 -13.13 -9.79 -25.14
N ILE A 12 -12.32 -9.05 -25.91
CA ILE A 12 -11.26 -8.18 -25.37
C ILE A 12 -11.85 -7.07 -24.49
N VAL A 13 -12.95 -6.45 -24.93
CA VAL A 13 -13.63 -5.40 -24.15
C VAL A 13 -14.19 -5.96 -22.84
N LEU A 14 -14.78 -7.16 -22.87
CA LEU A 14 -15.29 -7.84 -21.67
C LEU A 14 -14.18 -8.15 -20.64
N ILE A 15 -13.01 -8.59 -21.09
CA ILE A 15 -11.87 -8.85 -20.20
C ILE A 15 -11.38 -7.54 -19.55
N GLY A 16 -11.29 -6.46 -20.32
CA GLY A 16 -10.92 -5.14 -19.82
C GLY A 16 -11.89 -4.65 -18.74
N LEU A 17 -13.20 -4.74 -19.01
CA LEU A 17 -14.24 -4.36 -18.06
C LEU A 17 -14.22 -5.21 -16.78
N TRP A 18 -13.99 -6.53 -16.89
CA TRP A 18 -13.91 -7.42 -15.74
C TRP A 18 -12.76 -7.06 -14.79
N LYS A 19 -11.59 -6.70 -15.32
CA LYS A 19 -10.44 -6.25 -14.52
C LYS A 19 -10.70 -4.92 -13.80
N VAL A 20 -11.39 -3.99 -14.46
CA VAL A 20 -11.78 -2.70 -13.87
C VAL A 20 -12.80 -2.91 -12.74
N VAL A 21 -13.79 -3.79 -12.94
CA VAL A 21 -14.79 -4.12 -11.91
C VAL A 21 -14.14 -4.79 -10.69
N LEU A 22 -13.20 -5.72 -10.88
CA LEU A 22 -12.46 -6.33 -9.77
C LEU A 22 -11.65 -5.31 -8.96
N LYS A 23 -10.94 -4.39 -9.63
CA LYS A 23 -10.23 -3.28 -8.95
C LYS A 23 -11.20 -2.38 -8.18
N PHE A 24 -12.35 -2.07 -8.78
CA PHE A 24 -13.36 -1.23 -8.15
C PHE A 24 -14.04 -1.92 -6.95
N GLN A 25 -14.25 -3.24 -7.01
CA GLN A 25 -14.92 -3.99 -5.95
C GLN A 25 -14.04 -4.15 -4.69
N ILE A 26 -12.73 -4.29 -4.87
CA ILE A 26 -11.75 -4.30 -3.76
C ILE A 26 -11.68 -2.92 -3.11
N ASN A 27 -11.62 -1.85 -3.91
CA ASN A 27 -11.67 -0.47 -3.43
C ASN A 27 -13.00 -0.17 -2.71
N GLN A 28 -14.13 -0.67 -3.24
CA GLN A 28 -15.44 -0.50 -2.61
C GLN A 28 -15.60 -1.23 -1.28
N HIS A 29 -15.03 -2.43 -1.11
CA HIS A 29 -15.13 -3.14 0.17
C HIS A 29 -14.41 -2.37 1.29
N PHE A 30 -13.33 -1.66 0.95
CA PHE A 30 -12.59 -0.80 1.85
C PHE A 30 -13.31 0.54 2.14
N GLN A 31 -13.88 1.15 1.11
CA GLN A 31 -14.78 2.31 1.25
C GLN A 31 -16.00 1.97 2.10
N GLN A 32 -16.53 0.75 2.03
CA GLN A 32 -17.62 0.30 2.90
C GLN A 32 -17.20 0.14 4.36
N PHE A 33 -15.93 -0.19 4.66
CA PHE A 33 -15.42 -0.13 6.02
C PHE A 33 -15.34 1.32 6.53
N LYS A 34 -14.81 2.26 5.73
CA LYS A 34 -14.83 3.70 6.05
C LYS A 34 -16.25 4.23 6.21
N ILE A 35 -17.16 3.95 5.29
CA ILE A 35 -18.58 4.37 5.34
C ILE A 35 -19.32 3.71 6.51
N LYS A 36 -19.02 2.46 6.89
CA LYS A 36 -19.61 1.85 8.09
C LYS A 36 -19.11 2.51 9.36
N HIS A 37 -17.82 2.85 9.44
CA HIS A 37 -17.26 3.59 10.58
C HIS A 37 -17.89 4.99 10.67
N LEU A 38 -17.98 5.69 9.54
CA LEU A 38 -18.58 7.02 9.44
C LEU A 38 -20.10 6.99 9.68
N ALA A 39 -20.80 5.94 9.26
CA ALA A 39 -22.22 5.73 9.51
C ALA A 39 -22.49 5.27 10.95
N ASP A 40 -21.53 4.64 11.63
CA ASP A 40 -21.63 4.35 13.08
C ASP A 40 -21.44 5.64 13.89
N LEU A 41 -20.50 6.51 13.47
CA LEU A 41 -20.37 7.89 13.95
C LEU A 41 -21.64 8.72 13.68
N ASP A 42 -22.23 8.63 12.50
CA ASP A 42 -23.46 9.34 12.13
C ASP A 42 -24.68 8.80 12.91
N LYS A 43 -24.77 7.49 13.14
CA LYS A 43 -25.78 6.89 14.04
C LYS A 43 -25.59 7.33 15.49
N GLN A 44 -24.34 7.51 15.93
CA GLN A 44 -24.02 8.06 17.24
C GLN A 44 -24.37 9.56 17.33
N ALA A 45 -24.24 10.31 16.23
CA ALA A 45 -24.65 11.71 16.11
C ALA A 45 -26.18 11.89 16.08
N VAL A 46 -26.93 11.01 15.41
CA VAL A 46 -28.41 11.09 15.33
C VAL A 46 -29.09 10.73 16.66
N THR A 47 -28.41 10.01 17.56
CA THR A 47 -28.94 9.72 18.92
C THR A 47 -28.38 10.65 20.00
N SER A 48 -27.34 11.43 19.71
CA SER A 48 -26.64 12.22 20.71
C SER A 48 -26.74 13.70 20.44
N THR A 49 -27.67 14.35 21.14
CA THR A 49 -27.62 15.77 21.50
C THR A 49 -26.35 16.05 22.32
N LYS A 50 -25.17 15.95 21.72
CA LYS A 50 -23.88 16.25 22.33
C LYS A 50 -22.99 16.87 21.26
N PRO A 51 -22.44 18.07 21.46
CA PRO A 51 -21.56 18.67 20.48
C PRO A 51 -20.37 17.72 20.25
N LEU A 52 -20.09 17.37 18.99
CA LEU A 52 -18.85 16.69 18.63
C LEU A 52 -17.72 17.45 19.31
N SER A 53 -16.99 16.75 20.14
CA SER A 53 -15.94 17.36 20.95
C SER A 53 -14.86 17.86 20.00
N ALA A 54 -14.35 19.08 20.19
CA ALA A 54 -13.17 19.57 19.43
C ALA A 54 -11.98 18.60 19.49
N HIS A 55 -11.99 17.68 20.46
CA HIS A 55 -11.05 16.57 20.56
C HIS A 55 -11.19 15.53 19.44
N GLU A 56 -12.42 15.15 19.05
CA GLU A 56 -12.68 14.13 18.02
C GLU A 56 -12.24 14.61 16.63
N VAL A 57 -12.58 15.86 16.28
CA VAL A 57 -12.14 16.50 15.02
C VAL A 57 -10.61 16.59 14.97
N ARG A 58 -9.97 16.92 16.08
CA ARG A 58 -8.50 17.00 16.17
C ARG A 58 -7.83 15.63 16.03
N ILE A 59 -8.47 14.55 16.50
CA ILE A 59 -7.95 13.18 16.33
C ILE A 59 -8.00 12.78 14.86
N GLU A 60 -9.12 13.02 14.18
CA GLU A 60 -9.29 12.70 12.76
C GLU A 60 -8.29 13.45 11.87
N GLU A 61 -8.09 14.74 12.09
CA GLU A 61 -7.09 15.55 11.37
C GLU A 61 -5.66 15.03 11.56
N VAL A 62 -5.31 14.61 12.78
CA VAL A 62 -3.99 14.03 13.08
C VAL A 62 -3.82 12.69 12.35
N GLU A 63 -4.85 11.86 12.29
CA GLU A 63 -4.81 10.57 11.60
C GLU A 63 -4.62 10.73 10.09
N GLU A 64 -5.32 11.67 9.44
CA GLU A 64 -5.15 11.96 8.01
C GLU A 64 -3.74 12.46 7.70
N TYR A 65 -3.21 13.36 8.54
CA TYR A 65 -1.85 13.87 8.42
C TYR A 65 -0.80 12.76 8.60
N GLU A 66 -0.97 11.86 9.57
CA GLU A 66 -0.04 10.74 9.76
C GLU A 66 -0.08 9.76 8.58
N GLN A 67 -1.26 9.49 8.00
CA GLN A 67 -1.37 8.67 6.79
C GLN A 67 -0.66 9.35 5.61
N GLN A 68 -0.78 10.67 5.48
CA GLN A 68 -0.02 11.43 4.47
C GLN A 68 1.48 11.34 4.68
N LEU A 69 1.95 11.47 5.93
CA LEU A 69 3.36 11.36 6.26
C LEU A 69 3.93 10.00 5.87
N PHE A 70 3.18 8.91 6.09
CA PHE A 70 3.58 7.58 5.64
C PHE A 70 3.73 7.53 4.12
N ASP A 71 2.75 8.06 3.36
CA ASP A 71 2.82 8.12 1.90
C ASP A 71 4.08 8.86 1.42
N ASP A 72 4.35 10.03 1.97
CA ASP A 72 5.47 10.89 1.57
C ASP A 72 6.82 10.19 1.80
N VAL A 73 6.96 9.48 2.93
CA VAL A 73 8.18 8.71 3.24
C VAL A 73 8.34 7.55 2.25
N CYS A 74 7.25 6.86 1.89
CA CYS A 74 7.30 5.78 0.90
C CYS A 74 7.72 6.29 -0.48
N GLN A 75 7.21 7.44 -0.90
CA GLN A 75 7.61 8.06 -2.15
C GLN A 75 9.11 8.42 -2.16
N ILE A 76 9.60 9.06 -1.09
CA ILE A 76 11.04 9.37 -0.93
C ILE A 76 11.88 8.09 -0.94
N PHE A 77 11.36 6.98 -0.40
CA PHE A 77 12.05 5.70 -0.42
C PHE A 77 12.16 5.13 -1.83
N PHE A 78 11.08 5.19 -2.62
CA PHE A 78 11.07 4.77 -4.02
C PHE A 78 12.05 5.60 -4.88
N GLU A 79 12.08 6.92 -4.69
CA GLU A 79 12.97 7.82 -5.42
C GLU A 79 14.46 7.58 -5.17
N ARG A 80 14.83 6.91 -4.07
CA ARG A 80 16.22 6.59 -3.74
C ARG A 80 16.77 5.40 -4.53
N GLU A 81 15.90 4.57 -5.10
CA GLU A 81 16.28 3.38 -5.86
C GLU A 81 17.39 2.55 -5.18
N LEU A 82 17.24 2.26 -3.88
CA LEU A 82 18.26 1.52 -3.15
C LEU A 82 18.55 0.16 -3.83
N ALA A 83 19.80 -0.25 -3.78
CA ALA A 83 20.27 -1.48 -4.41
C ALA A 83 20.91 -2.44 -3.40
N GLU A 84 20.74 -2.18 -2.11
CA GLU A 84 21.42 -2.90 -1.04
C GLU A 84 20.85 -4.30 -0.89
N ARG A 85 21.72 -5.30 -0.91
CA ARG A 85 21.33 -6.72 -0.88
C ARG A 85 21.83 -7.44 0.35
N ASN A 86 22.79 -6.84 1.04
CA ASN A 86 23.36 -7.46 2.21
C ASN A 86 22.38 -7.35 3.38
N LEU A 87 21.98 -8.51 3.92
CA LEU A 87 21.14 -8.60 5.10
C LEU A 87 21.72 -7.84 6.31
N SER A 88 23.04 -7.70 6.42
CA SER A 88 23.66 -6.92 7.51
C SER A 88 23.28 -5.43 7.45
N GLN A 89 22.90 -4.93 6.28
CA GLN A 89 22.47 -3.55 6.07
C GLN A 89 20.96 -3.38 6.24
N ALA A 90 20.20 -4.47 6.36
CA ALA A 90 18.75 -4.42 6.52
C ALA A 90 18.32 -3.62 7.76
N ILE A 91 19.07 -3.74 8.87
CA ILE A 91 18.81 -2.99 10.11
C ILE A 91 18.98 -1.49 9.86
N VAL A 92 20.04 -1.10 9.14
CA VAL A 92 20.32 0.31 8.84
C VAL A 92 19.21 0.89 7.97
N VAL A 93 18.84 0.18 6.90
CA VAL A 93 17.72 0.58 6.03
C VAL A 93 16.41 0.66 6.84
N GLN A 94 16.16 -0.31 7.71
CA GLN A 94 14.99 -0.35 8.59
C GLN A 94 14.88 0.92 9.44
N GLU A 95 15.93 1.23 10.19
CA GLU A 95 15.99 2.36 11.12
C GLU A 95 15.93 3.71 10.39
N GLU A 96 16.60 3.83 9.24
CA GLU A 96 16.62 5.06 8.45
C GLU A 96 15.26 5.47 7.90
N VAL A 97 14.43 4.48 7.56
CA VAL A 97 13.06 4.70 7.12
C VAL A 97 12.17 4.90 8.34
N LEU A 98 12.25 4.02 9.33
CA LEU A 98 11.38 4.04 10.52
C LEU A 98 11.46 5.37 11.28
N LYS A 99 12.64 6.00 11.38
CA LYS A 99 12.80 7.31 12.05
C LYS A 99 12.01 8.46 11.39
N LYS A 100 11.55 8.28 10.15
CA LYS A 100 10.77 9.28 9.39
C LYS A 100 9.29 8.93 9.34
N MET A 101 8.95 7.69 9.66
CA MET A 101 7.58 7.19 9.62
C MET A 101 6.76 7.73 10.80
N PRO A 102 5.42 7.71 10.72
CA PRO A 102 4.54 8.00 11.85
C PRO A 102 4.85 7.13 13.07
N ALA A 103 4.61 7.65 14.28
CA ALA A 103 5.03 7.01 15.52
C ALA A 103 4.40 5.63 15.76
N LYS A 104 3.19 5.38 15.24
CA LYS A 104 2.52 4.07 15.36
C LYS A 104 2.92 3.07 14.27
N THR A 105 3.90 3.41 13.43
CA THR A 105 4.37 2.52 12.36
C THR A 105 5.04 1.30 12.96
N HIS A 106 4.61 0.12 12.52
CA HIS A 106 5.27 -1.13 12.85
C HIS A 106 6.26 -1.49 11.75
N SER A 107 7.38 -2.11 12.13
CA SER A 107 8.38 -2.59 11.19
C SER A 107 8.89 -3.97 11.57
N GLN A 108 9.17 -4.81 10.57
CA GLN A 108 9.67 -6.16 10.74
C GLN A 108 10.65 -6.53 9.63
N ILE A 109 11.81 -7.07 10.01
CA ILE A 109 12.70 -7.77 9.07
C ILE A 109 12.29 -9.24 9.03
N ARG A 110 12.06 -9.77 7.83
CA ARG A 110 11.72 -11.17 7.58
C ARG A 110 12.87 -11.83 6.84
N LYS A 111 13.34 -12.96 7.36
CA LYS A 111 14.20 -13.88 6.61
C LYS A 111 13.31 -14.90 5.94
N LEU A 112 13.49 -15.06 4.65
CA LEU A 112 12.73 -15.99 3.81
C LEU A 112 13.64 -17.15 3.42
N ASP A 113 13.13 -18.07 2.62
CA ASP A 113 13.93 -19.18 2.11
C ASP A 113 15.01 -18.68 1.14
N LEU A 114 16.00 -19.51 0.81
CA LEU A 114 17.00 -19.24 -0.24
C LEU A 114 17.83 -17.95 -0.03
N ASP A 115 18.11 -17.60 1.22
CA ASP A 115 18.83 -16.37 1.62
C ASP A 115 18.13 -15.07 1.20
N GLU A 116 16.83 -15.14 0.91
CA GLU A 116 16.00 -13.98 0.61
C GLU A 116 15.53 -13.31 1.90
N TRP A 117 15.23 -12.02 1.83
CA TRP A 117 14.76 -11.28 2.99
C TRP A 117 13.90 -10.08 2.59
N SER A 118 13.03 -9.65 3.50
CA SER A 118 12.31 -8.38 3.34
C SER A 118 12.31 -7.54 4.60
N ILE A 119 12.10 -6.24 4.42
CA ILE A 119 11.72 -5.32 5.48
C ILE A 119 10.30 -4.87 5.17
N TYR A 120 9.42 -5.04 6.15
CA TYR A 120 8.02 -4.68 6.04
C TYR A 120 7.70 -3.58 7.03
N TRP A 121 7.09 -2.50 6.58
CA TRP A 121 6.52 -1.44 7.41
C TRP A 121 5.02 -1.37 7.18
N THR A 122 4.27 -1.14 8.25
CA THR A 122 2.80 -1.06 8.21
C THR A 122 2.29 0.06 9.08
N PHE A 123 1.29 0.77 8.57
CA PHE A 123 0.59 1.82 9.30
C PHE A 123 -0.88 1.83 8.85
N TYR A 124 -1.79 1.44 9.75
CA TYR A 124 -3.18 1.15 9.41
C TYR A 124 -3.29 0.21 8.19
N ASP A 125 -3.83 0.72 7.08
CA ASP A 125 -4.07 0.01 5.84
C ASP A 125 -2.97 0.23 4.80
N GLN A 126 -1.96 1.04 5.14
CA GLN A 126 -0.79 1.31 4.32
C GLN A 126 0.33 0.33 4.64
N SER A 127 1.14 0.02 3.63
CA SER A 127 2.29 -0.86 3.80
C SER A 127 3.41 -0.53 2.85
N LEU A 128 4.64 -0.70 3.29
CA LEU A 128 5.84 -0.66 2.47
C LEU A 128 6.60 -1.97 2.66
N GLU A 129 6.97 -2.62 1.56
CA GLU A 129 7.83 -3.80 1.54
C GLU A 129 9.08 -3.51 0.71
N TYR A 130 10.23 -3.73 1.32
CA TYR A 130 11.52 -3.82 0.65
C TYR A 130 11.95 -5.28 0.62
N TYR A 131 11.82 -5.94 -0.52
CA TYR A 131 12.15 -7.35 -0.71
C TYR A 131 13.43 -7.50 -1.52
N VAL A 132 14.35 -8.30 -1.01
CA VAL A 132 15.60 -8.68 -1.65
C VAL A 132 15.56 -10.17 -1.93
N GLY A 133 15.44 -10.51 -3.21
CA GLY A 133 15.46 -11.87 -3.69
C GLY A 133 16.75 -12.21 -4.42
N ARG A 134 16.89 -13.47 -4.83
CA ARG A 134 18.05 -13.93 -5.61
C ARG A 134 18.21 -13.21 -6.96
N TYR A 135 17.09 -12.77 -7.54
CA TYR A 135 17.03 -12.24 -8.91
C TYR A 135 16.99 -10.71 -8.98
N GLY A 136 16.97 -10.04 -7.84
CA GLY A 136 16.83 -8.60 -7.80
C GLY A 136 16.22 -8.08 -6.50
N VAL A 137 15.93 -6.78 -6.54
CA VAL A 137 15.37 -6.01 -5.44
C VAL A 137 14.02 -5.48 -5.87
N PHE A 138 13.03 -5.59 -5.00
CA PHE A 138 11.64 -5.29 -5.29
C PHE A 138 11.06 -4.42 -4.18
N TYR A 139 10.41 -3.33 -4.57
CA TYR A 139 9.64 -2.47 -3.68
C TYR A 139 8.16 -2.68 -3.96
N THR A 140 7.37 -2.85 -2.91
CA THR A 140 5.92 -2.80 -3.00
C THR A 140 5.40 -1.84 -1.95
N TYR A 141 4.56 -0.89 -2.36
CA TYR A 141 3.98 0.08 -1.46
C TYR A 141 2.48 0.20 -1.74
N VAL A 142 1.68 0.17 -0.67
CA VAL A 142 0.23 0.38 -0.72
C VAL A 142 -0.07 1.69 0.00
N ASP A 143 -0.65 2.64 -0.73
CA ASP A 143 -0.96 3.98 -0.21
C ASP A 143 -2.27 4.04 0.58
N ARG A 144 -2.58 5.20 1.16
CA ARG A 144 -3.82 5.41 1.94
C ARG A 144 -5.12 5.24 1.13
N PHE A 145 -5.02 5.23 -0.20
CA PHE A 145 -6.13 4.97 -1.11
C PHE A 145 -6.23 3.49 -1.52
N GLY A 146 -5.25 2.67 -1.11
CA GLY A 146 -5.15 1.25 -1.43
C GLY A 146 -4.53 0.98 -2.81
N ASP A 147 -3.91 1.98 -3.44
CA ASP A 147 -3.21 1.78 -4.70
C ASP A 147 -1.82 1.19 -4.47
N GLU A 148 -1.50 0.15 -5.24
CA GLU A 148 -0.24 -0.58 -5.15
C GLU A 148 0.78 -0.04 -6.15
N HIS A 149 1.88 0.45 -5.64
CA HIS A 149 3.03 0.98 -6.37
C HIS A 149 4.18 -0.02 -6.30
N LYS A 150 4.79 -0.31 -7.46
CA LYS A 150 5.86 -1.30 -7.58
C LYS A 150 7.07 -0.73 -8.29
N PHE A 151 8.23 -1.13 -7.81
CA PHE A 151 9.48 -0.92 -8.51
C PHE A 151 10.31 -2.20 -8.41
N GLU A 152 10.96 -2.57 -9.51
CA GLU A 152 11.76 -3.78 -9.61
C GLU A 152 13.12 -3.44 -10.22
N MET A 153 14.19 -3.85 -9.56
CA MET A 153 15.54 -3.82 -10.09
C MET A 153 16.06 -5.24 -10.24
N LYS A 154 16.04 -5.75 -11.47
CA LYS A 154 16.46 -7.11 -11.82
C LYS A 154 17.95 -7.18 -12.11
N ASP A 155 18.56 -8.31 -11.80
CA ASP A 155 19.94 -8.58 -12.21
C ASP A 155 20.07 -8.76 -13.72
N ALA A 156 21.19 -8.28 -14.28
CA ALA A 156 21.54 -8.49 -15.68
C ALA A 156 21.63 -9.99 -16.07
N LEU A 157 21.83 -10.88 -15.09
CA LEU A 157 21.88 -12.34 -15.26
C LEU A 157 20.50 -13.02 -15.22
N SER A 158 19.41 -12.27 -15.04
CA SER A 158 18.03 -12.81 -15.00
C SER A 158 17.44 -13.15 -16.38
N HIS A 159 18.18 -12.92 -17.47
CA HIS A 159 17.81 -13.22 -18.86
C HIS A 159 18.44 -14.51 -19.41
N VAL A 160 18.60 -15.55 -18.57
CA VAL A 160 19.05 -16.89 -19.00
C VAL A 160 17.93 -17.90 -18.85
#